data_AF-I3VU72-F1
#
_entry.id   AF-I3VU72-F1
#
_cell.length_a   1.000
_cell.length_b   1.000
_cell.length_c   1.000
_cell.angle_alpha   90.00
_cell.angle_beta   90.00
_cell.angle_gamma   90.00
#
_symmetry.space_group_name_H-M   'P 1'
#
loop_
_entity.id
_entity.type
_entity.pdbx_description
1 polymer ?
#
loop_
_entity_poly.entity_id
_entity_poly.type
_entity_poly.pdbx_seq_one_letter_code
_entity_poly.pdbx_strand_id
1 'polypeptide(L)' 'MQQISSKELMYIDDVLSLQEHMVKCLNDSASRLKDQQLKALCQNLADRCQNSFNSIAKNLG' A
#
# COMPACT_ATOMS: atom_id res chain seq x y z
N MET A 1 2.58 -19.24 -19.35
CA MET A 1 2.12 -18.22 -18.40
C MET A 1 0.88 -18.77 -17.72
N GLN A 2 0.91 -18.99 -16.40
CA GLN A 2 -0.35 -19.29 -15.69
C GLN A 2 -1.29 -18.10 -15.93
N GLN A 3 -2.44 -18.36 -16.53
CA GLN A 3 -3.46 -17.33 -16.68
C GLN A 3 -4.04 -17.06 -15.30
N ILE A 4 -3.82 -15.84 -14.79
CA ILE A 4 -4.49 -15.36 -13.59
C ILE A 4 -5.99 -15.37 -13.89
N SER A 5 -6.77 -16.06 -13.06
CA SER A 5 -8.22 -16.10 -13.20
C SER A 5 -8.85 -14.75 -12.86
N SER A 6 -10.06 -14.50 -13.35
CA SER A 6 -10.80 -13.26 -13.02
C SER A 6 -10.98 -13.06 -11.51
N LYS A 7 -11.13 -14.16 -10.76
CA LYS A 7 -11.25 -14.11 -9.29
C LYS A 7 -9.95 -13.68 -8.63
N GLU A 8 -8.81 -14.17 -9.11
CA GLU A 8 -7.49 -13.76 -8.62
C GLU A 8 -7.21 -12.30 -8.98
N LEU A 9 -7.62 -11.82 -10.16
CA LEU A 9 -7.54 -10.40 -10.52
C LEU A 9 -8.35 -9.51 -9.59
N MET A 10 -9.57 -9.92 -9.21
CA MET A 10 -10.38 -9.18 -8.22
C MET A 10 -9.68 -9.10 -6.87
N TYR A 11 -9.11 -10.19 -6.37
CA TYR A 11 -8.36 -10.15 -5.10
C TYR A 11 -7.14 -9.25 -5.17
N ILE A 12 -6.47 -9.20 -6.33
CA ILE A 12 -5.32 -8.32 -6.52
C ILE A 12 -5.77 -6.85 -6.53
N ASP A 13 -6.90 -6.53 -7.18
CA ASP A 13 -7.48 -5.19 -7.18
C ASP A 13 -7.89 -4.72 -5.76
N ASP A 14 -8.51 -5.61 -4.97
CA ASP A 14 -8.83 -5.37 -3.56
C ASP A 14 -7.57 -5.07 -2.75
N VAL A 15 -6.49 -5.84 -2.95
CA VAL A 15 -5.21 -5.63 -2.27
C VAL A 15 -4.57 -4.32 -2.68
N LEU A 16 -4.57 -3.98 -3.97
CA LEU A 16 -4.05 -2.70 -4.47
C LEU A 16 -4.80 -1.52 -3.84
N SER A 17 -6.14 -1.57 -3.84
CA SER A 17 -7.00 -0.57 -3.22
C SER A 17 -6.72 -0.42 -1.71
N LEU A 18 -6.51 -1.54 -1.01
CA LEU A 18 -6.14 -1.54 0.40
C LEU A 18 -4.77 -0.89 0.64
N GLN A 19 -3.75 -1.20 -0.18
CA GLN A 19 -2.42 -0.59 -0.03
C GLN A 19 -2.48 0.93 -0.24
N GLU A 20 -3.19 1.40 -1.26
CA GLU A 20 -3.37 2.83 -1.53
C GLU A 20 -4.08 3.54 -0.35
N HIS A 21 -5.16 2.94 0.15
CA HIS A 21 -5.86 3.46 1.33
C HIS A 21 -4.95 3.54 2.56
N MET A 22 -4.13 2.50 2.80
CA MET A 22 -3.19 2.47 3.91
C MET A 22 -2.13 3.57 3.82
N VAL A 23 -1.56 3.82 2.64
CA VAL A 23 -0.61 4.92 2.41
C VAL A 23 -1.24 6.25 2.82
N LYS A 24 -2.49 6.51 2.39
CA LYS A 24 -3.22 7.72 2.74
C LYS A 24 -3.43 7.84 4.26
N CYS A 25 -3.95 6.79 4.91
CA CYS A 25 -4.19 6.82 6.36
C CYS A 25 -2.92 7.03 7.18
N LEU A 26 -1.80 6.43 6.77
CA LEU A 26 -0.52 6.56 7.45
C LEU A 26 0.08 7.95 7.28
N ASN A 27 -0.02 8.52 6.08
CA ASN A 27 0.40 9.91 5.82
C ASN A 27 -0.47 10.93 6.57
N ASP A 28 -1.79 10.74 6.57
CA ASP A 28 -2.73 11.56 7.34
C ASP A 28 -2.40 11.50 8.83
N SER A 29 -2.10 10.30 9.35
CA SER A 29 -1.69 10.11 10.75
C SER A 29 -0.37 10.81 11.03
N ALA A 30 0.66 10.61 10.19
CA ALA A 30 1.97 11.26 10.31
C ALA A 30 1.88 12.80 10.32
N SER A 31 0.91 13.39 9.59
CA SER A 31 0.69 14.83 9.57
C SER A 31 0.16 15.40 10.89
N ARG A 32 -0.52 14.58 11.69
CA ARG A 32 -1.17 14.97 12.96
C ARG A 32 -0.31 14.67 14.19
N LEU A 33 0.70 13.82 14.03
CA LEU A 33 1.59 13.42 15.11
C LEU A 33 2.63 14.50 15.42
N LYS A 34 2.81 14.76 16.72
CA LYS A 34 3.88 15.64 17.24
C LYS A 34 5.14 14.85 17.60
N ASP A 35 4.98 13.57 17.94
CA ASP A 35 6.08 12.67 18.24
C ASP A 35 6.84 12.32 16.95
N GLN A 36 8.13 12.63 16.92
CA GLN A 36 8.98 12.44 15.74
C GLN A 36 9.24 10.97 15.43
N GLN A 37 9.36 10.12 16.45
CA GLN A 37 9.59 8.68 16.24
C GLN A 37 8.34 8.01 15.67
N LEU A 38 7.18 8.34 16.21
CA LEU A 38 5.91 7.82 15.73
C LEU A 38 5.58 8.33 14.32
N LYS A 39 5.90 9.59 14.02
CA LYS A 39 5.79 10.14 12.67
C LYS A 39 6.68 9.40 11.67
N ALA A 40 7.95 9.17 12.02
CA ALA A 40 8.87 8.41 11.20
C ALA A 40 8.40 6.96 11.01
N LEU A 41 7.81 6.34 12.04
CA LEU A 41 7.21 5.02 11.93
C LEU A 41 6.05 5.01 10.92
N CYS A 42 5.12 5.96 11.01
CA CYS A 42 4.02 6.07 10.06
C CYS A 42 4.50 6.27 8.61
N GLN A 43 5.52 7.11 8.41
CA GLN A 43 6.12 7.34 7.09
C GLN A 43 6.79 6.06 6.55
N ASN A 44 7.58 5.37 7.37
CA ASN A 44 8.21 4.10 6.98
C ASN A 44 7.17 3.03 6.61
N LEU A 45 6.03 2.98 7.31
CA LEU A 45 4.93 2.08 6.99
C LEU A 45 4.25 2.47 5.68
N ALA A 46 4.04 3.77 5.42
CA ALA A 46 3.48 4.26 4.17
C ALA A 46 4.37 3.88 2.98
N ASP A 47 5.70 4.06 3.12
CA ASP A 47 6.67 3.68 2.09
C ASP A 47 6.63 2.17 1.79
N ARG A 48 6.47 1.33 2.82
CA ARG A 48 6.30 -0.12 2.64
C ARG A 48 5.03 -0.47 1.88
N CYS A 49 3.90 0.17 2.21
CA CYS A 49 2.64 -0.02 1.48
C CYS A 49 2.78 0.42 0.01
N GLN A 50 3.40 1.56 -0.25
CA GLN A 50 3.64 2.04 -1.61
C GLN A 50 4.57 1.11 -2.41
N ASN A 51 5.63 0.60 -1.80
CA ASN A 51 6.54 -0.36 -2.43
C ASN A 51 5.83 -1.69 -2.74
N SER A 52 4.95 -2.15 -1.85
CA SER A 52 4.11 -3.33 -2.07
C SER A 52 3.19 -3.12 -3.26
N PHE A 53 2.47 -2.00 -3.30
CA PHE A 53 1.61 -1.61 -4.42
C PHE A 53 2.38 -1.60 -5.75
N ASN A 54 3.51 -0.89 -5.79
CA ASN A 54 4.34 -0.77 -7.01
C ASN A 54 4.84 -2.14 -7.49
N SER A 55 5.20 -3.04 -6.57
CA SER A 55 5.66 -4.38 -6.90
C SER A 55 4.54 -5.24 -7.48
N ILE A 56 3.33 -5.18 -6.91
CA ILE A 56 2.16 -5.91 -7.41
C ILE A 56 1.76 -5.36 -8.77
N ALA A 57 1.62 -4.04 -8.90
CA ALA A 57 1.24 -3.38 -10.15
C ALA A 57 2.23 -3.67 -11.28
N LYS A 58 3.54 -3.69 -10.99
CA LYS A 58 4.57 -4.05 -11.97
C LYS A 58 4.47 -5.49 -12.46
N ASN A 59 4.03 -6.43 -11.62
CA ASN A 59 3.88 -7.83 -12.02
C ASN A 59 2.55 -8.13 -12.76
N LEU A 60 1.61 -7.19 -12.72
CA LEU A 60 0.36 -7.25 -13.49
C LEU A 60 0.46 -6.64 -14.89
N GLY A 61 1.51 -5.83 -15.14
CA GLY A 61 1.78 -5.13 -16.39
C GLY A 61 2.86 -5.80 -17.24
#